data_AF-A0A3D1SEB6-F1
#
_entry.id   AF-A0A3D1SEB6-F1
#
_cell.length_a   1.000
_cell.length_b   1.000
_cell.length_c   1.000
_cell.angle_alpha   90.00
_cell.angle_beta   90.00
_cell.angle_gamma   90.00
#
_symmetry.space_group_name_H-M   'P 1'
#
loop_
_entity.id
_entity.type
_entity.pdbx_description
1 polymer ?
#
loop_
_entity_poly.entity_id
_entity_poly.type
_entity_poly.pdbx_seq_one_letter_code
_entity_poly.pdbx_strand_id
1 'polypeptide(L)'
;ADAIELAVFEKKHNIRPEQVQDFYPTPGTISTAMFYTGLDPYTMEPVFVPRTTEEKAMQRALLQYFMPKNRALVEKALTIAKRRDLIGFGKDCLIAPSKTAERTAKPERNRNGEKKNKNYA
;
A
#
# COMPACT_ATOMS: atom_id res chain seq x y z
N ALA A 1 10.07 -4.16 2.76
CA ALA A 1 9.07 -5.13 2.28
C ALA A 1 8.05 -5.40 3.39
N ASP A 2 8.51 -5.57 4.63
CA ASP A 2 7.72 -5.96 5.80
C ASP A 2 6.46 -5.12 6.07
N ALA A 3 6.56 -3.78 6.06
CA ALA A 3 5.40 -2.94 6.38
C ALA A 3 4.24 -3.09 5.38
N ILE A 4 4.54 -3.41 4.11
CA ILE A 4 3.52 -3.65 3.08
C ILE A 4 2.87 -5.01 3.30
N GLU A 5 3.68 -6.03 3.58
CA GLU A 5 3.19 -7.39 3.86
C GLU A 5 2.31 -7.41 5.11
N LEU A 6 2.72 -6.69 6.16
CA LEU A 6 1.92 -6.49 7.35
C LEU A 6 0.59 -5.80 7.04
N ALA A 7 0.59 -4.72 6.24
CA ALA A 7 -0.65 -4.05 5.86
C ALA A 7 -1.60 -4.96 5.06
N VAL A 8 -1.06 -5.81 4.17
CA VAL A 8 -1.85 -6.82 3.43
C VAL A 8 -2.41 -7.88 4.38
N PHE A 9 -1.60 -8.34 5.34
CA PHE A 9 -2.04 -9.26 6.38
C PHE A 9 -3.16 -8.65 7.22
N GLU A 10 -2.99 -7.45 7.74
CA GLU A 10 -4.00 -6.72 8.51
C GLU A 10 -5.31 -6.60 7.73
N LYS A 11 -5.23 -6.22 6.45
CA LYS A 11 -6.40 -6.15 5.57
C LYS A 11 -7.11 -7.50 5.45
N LYS A 12 -6.35 -8.58 5.19
CA LYS A 12 -6.89 -9.94 5.03
C LYS A 12 -7.60 -10.43 6.29
N HIS A 13 -7.10 -10.04 7.46
CA HIS A 13 -7.65 -10.39 8.77
C HIS A 13 -8.63 -9.36 9.33
N ASN A 14 -8.98 -8.32 8.56
CA ASN A 14 -9.86 -7.23 8.96
C ASN A 14 -9.42 -6.50 10.25
N ILE A 15 -8.09 -6.37 10.44
CA ILE A 15 -7.47 -5.61 11.52
C ILE A 15 -7.23 -4.18 11.03
N ARG A 16 -7.61 -3.20 11.84
CA ARG A 16 -7.48 -1.77 11.50
C ARG A 16 -6.94 -1.00 12.70
N PRO A 17 -5.61 -0.89 12.85
CA PRO A 17 -5.03 -0.18 13.98
C PRO A 17 -5.28 1.34 13.87
N GLU A 18 -5.97 1.90 14.86
CA GLU A 18 -6.19 3.35 14.96
C GLU A 18 -4.98 4.07 15.58
N GLN A 19 -4.31 3.40 16.50
CA GLN A 19 -3.11 3.90 17.15
C GLN A 19 -1.91 3.11 16.66
N VAL A 20 -0.92 3.85 16.16
CA VAL A 20 0.39 3.32 15.78
C VAL A 20 1.40 3.97 16.69
N GLN A 21 2.23 3.14 17.32
CA GLN A 21 3.33 3.57 18.17
C GLN A 21 4.62 3.57 17.34
N ASP A 22 5.37 4.66 17.43
CA ASP A 22 6.71 4.70 16.86
C ASP A 22 7.68 3.91 17.75
N PHE A 23 8.62 3.21 17.13
CA PHE A 23 9.64 2.48 17.86
C PHE A 23 10.52 3.43 18.70
N TYR A 24 10.67 3.10 19.98
CA TYR A 24 11.57 3.79 20.90
C TYR A 24 12.69 2.83 21.33
N PRO A 25 13.94 3.07 20.90
CA PRO A 25 15.06 2.18 21.19
C PRO A 25 15.26 2.02 22.70
N THR A 26 15.09 0.78 23.17
CA THR A 26 15.26 0.41 24.58
C THR A 26 16.58 -0.34 24.74
N PRO A 27 17.54 0.18 25.52
CA PRO A 27 18.84 -0.47 25.70
C PRO A 27 18.73 -1.96 26.09
N GLY A 28 19.64 -2.78 25.57
CA GLY A 28 19.68 -4.21 25.86
C GLY A 28 18.69 -5.06 25.06
N THR A 29 17.95 -4.48 24.11
CA THR A 29 17.02 -5.21 23.24
C THR A 29 17.60 -5.47 21.84
N ILE A 30 17.22 -6.61 21.26
CA ILE A 30 17.57 -6.99 19.88
C ILE A 30 17.08 -5.97 18.87
N SER A 31 15.87 -5.45 19.03
CA SER A 31 15.31 -4.41 18.16
C SER A 31 16.14 -3.14 18.17
N THR A 32 16.79 -2.82 19.30
CA THR A 32 17.71 -1.69 19.38
C THR A 32 19.00 -1.96 18.64
N ALA A 33 19.58 -3.17 18.76
CA ALA A 33 20.74 -3.56 17.97
C ALA A 33 20.42 -3.49 16.46
N MET A 34 19.27 -4.02 16.03
CA MET A 34 18.78 -3.90 14.64
C MET A 34 18.62 -2.45 14.22
N PHE A 35 18.01 -1.61 15.08
CA PHE A 35 17.78 -0.20 14.78
C PHE A 35 19.09 0.58 14.57
N TYR A 36 20.14 0.30 15.33
CA TYR A 36 21.42 1.00 15.18
C TYR A 36 22.28 0.42 14.06
N THR A 37 22.39 -0.90 13.97
CA THR A 37 23.26 -1.57 12.99
C THR A 37 22.64 -1.68 11.60
N GLY A 38 21.31 -1.69 11.50
CA GLY A 38 20.61 -2.00 10.25
C GLY A 38 20.78 -3.45 9.82
N LEU A 39 21.11 -4.36 10.74
CA LEU A 39 21.31 -5.78 10.49
C LEU A 39 20.39 -6.61 11.40
N ASP A 40 19.92 -7.74 10.90
CA ASP A 40 19.38 -8.80 11.74
C ASP A 40 20.55 -9.43 12.52
N PRO A 41 20.54 -9.47 13.86
CA PRO A 41 21.69 -9.94 14.63
C PRO A 41 21.89 -11.46 14.59
N TYR A 42 20.92 -12.22 14.07
CA TYR A 42 21.02 -13.67 13.90
C TYR A 42 21.52 -14.05 12.52
N THR A 43 20.99 -13.42 11.47
CA THR A 43 21.34 -13.76 10.07
C THR A 43 22.42 -12.85 9.50
N MET A 44 22.69 -11.71 10.14
CA MET A 44 23.57 -10.65 9.66
C MET A 44 23.12 -10.03 8.33
N GLU A 45 21.88 -10.28 7.91
CA GLU A 45 21.32 -9.69 6.70
C GLU A 45 20.87 -8.24 6.94
N PRO A 46 20.98 -7.36 5.93
CA PRO A 46 20.49 -5.98 6.05
C PRO A 46 18.98 -5.91 6.29
N VAL A 47 18.61 -5.17 7.33
CA VAL A 47 17.22 -4.85 7.67
C VAL A 47 16.98 -3.37 7.41
N PHE A 48 15.87 -3.07 6.72
CA PHE A 48 15.48 -1.69 6.46
C PHE A 48 15.06 -0.98 7.76
N VAL A 49 15.75 0.10 8.10
CA VAL A 49 15.42 0.98 9.24
C VAL A 49 15.04 2.36 8.72
N PRO A 50 13.80 2.85 8.93
CA PRO A 50 13.40 4.19 8.50
C PRO A 50 14.14 5.25 9.32
N ARG A 51 14.88 6.14 8.64
CA ARG A 51 15.67 7.19 9.30
C ARG A 51 15.00 8.55 9.18
N THR A 52 14.38 8.84 8.04
CA THR A 52 13.75 10.13 7.76
C THR A 52 12.31 10.19 8.27
N THR A 53 11.82 11.40 8.56
CA THR A 53 10.42 11.63 8.92
C THR A 53 9.46 11.13 7.83
N GLU A 54 9.84 11.29 6.57
CA GLU A 54 9.04 10.83 5.45
C GLU A 54 8.93 9.30 5.38
N GLU A 55 10.04 8.58 5.56
CA GLU A 55 10.03 7.11 5.60
C GLU A 55 9.16 6.58 6.74
N LYS A 56 9.28 7.17 7.93
CA LYS A 56 8.44 6.82 9.09
C LYS A 56 6.97 7.09 8.81
N ALA A 57 6.65 8.25 8.24
CA ALA A 57 5.28 8.62 7.87
C ALA A 57 4.69 7.64 6.83
N MET A 58 5.49 7.21 5.85
CA MET A 58 5.07 6.21 4.87
C MET A 58 4.81 4.85 5.51
N GLN A 59 5.69 4.37 6.40
CA GLN A 59 5.45 3.11 7.13
C GLN A 59 4.19 3.17 7.98
N ARG A 60 4.00 4.25 8.75
CA ARG A 60 2.78 4.48 9.53
C ARG A 60 1.54 4.52 8.66
N ALA A 61 1.62 5.20 7.51
CA ALA A 61 0.51 5.32 6.57
C ALA A 61 0.07 3.95 6.02
N LEU A 62 0.99 3.00 5.82
CA LEU A 62 0.67 1.64 5.37
C LEU A 62 -0.22 0.88 6.36
N LEU A 63 0.05 0.96 7.66
CA LEU A 63 -0.79 0.34 8.71
C LEU A 63 -2.18 0.99 8.80
N GLN A 64 -2.27 2.25 8.37
CA GLN A 64 -3.49 3.05 8.39
C GLN A 64 -4.01 3.31 6.98
N TYR A 65 -3.85 2.35 6.07
CA TYR A 65 -4.14 2.50 4.64
C TYR A 65 -5.59 2.91 4.34
N PHE A 66 -6.51 2.56 5.25
CA PHE A 66 -7.94 2.87 5.14
C PHE A 66 -8.28 4.33 5.45
N MET A 67 -7.35 5.10 6.02
CA MET A 67 -7.56 6.52 6.32
C MET A 67 -7.36 7.38 5.07
N PRO A 68 -8.36 8.17 4.63
CA PRO A 68 -8.26 8.97 3.40
C PRO A 68 -7.08 9.95 3.39
N LYS A 69 -6.74 10.53 4.55
CA LYS A 69 -5.61 11.45 4.72
C LYS A 69 -4.24 10.82 4.39
N ASN A 70 -4.12 9.50 4.54
CA ASN A 70 -2.86 8.78 4.34
C ASN A 70 -2.69 8.28 2.89
N ARG A 71 -3.73 8.39 2.06
CA ARG A 71 -3.77 7.81 0.71
C ARG A 71 -2.55 8.20 -0.14
N ALA A 72 -2.18 9.47 -0.16
CA ALA A 72 -1.05 9.95 -0.95
C ALA A 72 0.28 9.35 -0.48
N LEU A 73 0.47 9.21 0.84
CA LEU A 73 1.65 8.58 1.43
C LEU A 73 1.70 7.07 1.12
N VAL A 74 0.55 6.39 1.18
CA VAL A 74 0.46 4.96 0.81
C VAL A 74 0.76 4.75 -0.67
N GLU A 75 0.21 5.58 -1.56
CA GLU A 75 0.48 5.51 -2.99
C GLU A 75 1.97 5.75 -3.30
N LYS A 76 2.60 6.72 -2.62
CA LYS A 76 4.04 6.98 -2.71
C LYS A 76 4.85 5.78 -2.20
N ALA A 77 4.51 5.24 -1.04
CA ALA A 77 5.18 4.08 -0.45
C ALA A 77 5.12 2.85 -1.38
N LEU A 78 3.94 2.54 -1.94
CA LEU A 78 3.74 1.44 -2.89
C LEU A 78 4.49 1.66 -4.20
N THR A 79 4.58 2.91 -4.67
CA THR A 79 5.34 3.26 -5.87
C THR A 79 6.85 3.06 -5.66
N ILE A 80 7.39 3.53 -4.54
CA ILE A 80 8.81 3.36 -4.19
C ILE A 80 9.14 1.87 -4.04
N ALA A 81 8.27 1.12 -3.38
CA ALA A 81 8.42 -0.33 -3.20
C ALA A 81 8.14 -1.15 -4.47
N LYS A 82 7.79 -0.51 -5.59
CA LYS A 82 7.41 -1.16 -6.85
C LYS A 82 6.24 -2.16 -6.72
N ARG A 83 5.36 -1.96 -5.73
CA ARG A 83 4.18 -2.79 -5.43
C ARG A 83 2.87 -2.13 -5.88
N ARG A 84 2.84 -1.71 -7.14
CA ARG A 84 1.65 -1.09 -7.75
C ARG A 84 0.48 -2.06 -7.94
N ASP A 85 0.74 -3.37 -7.87
CA ASP A 85 -0.28 -4.43 -7.82
C ASP A 85 -1.28 -4.26 -6.68
N LEU A 86 -0.86 -3.62 -5.58
CA LEU A 86 -1.70 -3.36 -4.42
C LEU A 86 -2.58 -2.11 -4.59
N ILE A 87 -2.56 -1.45 -5.76
CA ILE A 87 -3.44 -0.32 -6.10
C ILE A 87 -4.51 -0.82 -7.05
N GLY A 88 -5.77 -0.89 -6.58
CA GLY A 88 -6.85 -1.50 -7.35
C GLY A 88 -8.13 -1.69 -6.55
N PHE A 89 -9.10 -2.38 -7.15
CA PHE A 89 -10.36 -2.73 -6.52
C PHE A 89 -10.40 -4.20 -6.04
N GLY A 90 -9.28 -4.90 -6.13
CA GLY A 90 -9.16 -6.30 -5.73
C GLY A 90 -9.21 -6.49 -4.22
N LYS A 91 -9.45 -7.74 -3.80
CA LYS A 91 -9.51 -8.13 -2.38
C LYS A 91 -8.23 -7.79 -1.62
N ASP A 92 -7.07 -7.90 -2.26
CA ASP A 92 -5.76 -7.68 -1.63
C ASP A 92 -5.20 -6.26 -1.85
N CYS A 93 -5.88 -5.40 -2.62
CA CYS A 93 -5.41 -4.04 -2.91
C CYS A 93 -5.58 -3.09 -1.72
N LEU A 94 -4.52 -2.46 -1.22
CA LEU A 94 -4.62 -1.56 -0.05
C LEU A 94 -5.42 -0.28 -0.36
N ILE A 95 -5.24 0.29 -1.55
CA ILE A 95 -5.91 1.54 -1.95
C ILE A 95 -6.56 1.41 -3.33
N ALA A 96 -7.63 2.17 -3.56
CA ALA A 96 -8.23 2.30 -4.89
C ALA A 96 -7.35 3.16 -5.83
N PRO A 97 -7.43 2.97 -7.17
CA PRO A 97 -6.79 3.84 -8.14
C PRO A 97 -7.25 5.30 -8.00
N SER A 98 -6.36 6.26 -8.27
CA SER A 98 -6.74 7.67 -8.26
C SER A 98 -7.72 7.98 -9.40
N LYS A 99 -8.63 8.95 -9.19
CA LYS A 99 -9.61 9.38 -10.21
C LYS A 99 -8.96 9.80 -11.54
N THR A 100 -7.70 10.23 -11.50
CA THR A 100 -6.91 10.58 -12.68
C THR A 100 -6.54 9.34 -13.49
N ALA A 101 -6.21 8.22 -12.83
CA ALA A 101 -5.94 6.93 -13.47
C ALA A 101 -7.21 6.20 -13.95
N GLU A 102 -8.37 6.45 -13.31
CA GLU A 102 -9.66 5.92 -13.78
C GLU A 102 -10.08 6.47 -15.16
N ARG A 103 -9.62 7.68 -15.52
CA ARG A 103 -9.94 8.27 -16.84
C ARG A 103 -9.21 7.57 -18.00
N THR A 104 -8.03 6.99 -17.77
CA THR A 104 -7.26 6.28 -18.78
C THR A 104 -7.60 4.79 -18.89
N ALA A 105 -8.29 4.21 -17.90
CA ALA A 105 -8.59 2.78 -17.82
C ALA A 105 -10.01 2.38 -18.27
N LYS A 106 -10.82 3.30 -18.81
CA LYS A 106 -12.11 2.93 -19.42
C LYS A 106 -11.86 2.30 -20.80
N PRO A 107 -12.22 1.03 -21.03
CA PRO A 107 -12.20 0.49 -22.39
C PRO A 107 -13.24 1.25 -23.22
N GLU A 108 -12.84 1.73 -24.40
CA GLU A 108 -13.76 2.24 -25.41
C GLU A 108 -14.79 1.15 -25.72
N ARG A 109 -16.02 1.37 -25.23
CA ARG A 109 -17.14 0.49 -25.51
C ARG A 109 -17.50 0.71 -26.97
N ASN A 110 -16.95 -0.14 -27.84
CA ASN A 110 -17.12 -0.13 -29.28
C ASN A 110 -18.63 -0.19 -29.62
N ARG A 111 -19.25 0.96 -29.88
CA ARG A 111 -20.64 1.07 -30.35
C ARG A 111 -20.62 0.96 -31.87
N ASN A 112 -20.62 -0.25 -32.42
CA ASN A 112 -20.88 -0.44 -33.85
C ASN A 112 -21.60 -1.77 -34.14
N GLY A 113 -22.71 -1.68 -34.89
CA GLY A 113 -23.50 -2.75 -35.49
C GLY A 113 -24.70 -3.21 -34.64
N GLU A 114 -25.95 -3.32 -35.10
CA GLU A 114 -26.63 -3.10 -36.37
C GLU A 114 -28.11 -2.84 -36.00
N LYS A 115 -28.72 -1.73 -36.44
CA LYS A 115 -30.19 -1.62 -36.45
C LYS A 115 -30.69 -2.10 -37.81
N LYS A 116 -31.08 -3.38 -37.90
CA LYS A 116 -31.86 -3.92 -39.03
C LYS A 116 -33.35 -3.96 -38.68
N ASN A 117 -34.10 -3.13 -39.43
CA ASN A 117 -35.49 -3.22 -39.90
C ASN A 117 -36.54 -4.08 -39.18
N LYS A 118 -37.76 -3.52 -39.06
CA LYS A 118 -38.90 -3.90 -39.94
C LYS A 118 -40.09 -2.93 -39.79
N ASN A 119 -40.41 -2.24 -40.89
CA ASN A 119 -41.74 -1.67 -41.15
C ASN A 119 -42.68 -2.82 -41.55
N TYR A 120 -43.91 -2.81 -41.03
CA TYR A 120 -45.05 -3.47 -41.67
C TYR A 120 -46.11 -2.41 -41.94
N ALA A 121 -46.54 -2.40 -43.20
CA ALA A 121 -47.70 -1.68 -43.72
C ALA A 121 -49.01 -2.34 -43.28
#